data_AF-D6E698-F1
#
_entry.id   AF-D6E698-F1
#
_cell.length_a   1.000
_cell.length_b   1.000
_cell.length_c   1.000
_cell.angle_alpha   90.00
_cell.angle_beta   90.00
_cell.angle_gamma   90.00
#
_symmetry.space_group_name_H-M   'P 1'
#
loop_
_entity.id
_entity.type
_entity.pdbx_description
1 polymer ?
#
loop_
_entity_poly.entity_id
_entity_poly.type
_entity_poly.pdbx_seq_one_letter_code
_entity_poly.pdbx_strand_id
1 'polypeptide(L)'
;MEIDDAYLGSPGKGLAGRGTDKVPFIVAVNRGGGGCALRAVADCSSGSYLEFGSWHLARGAHIRADRSRACGCGLAGWPGLEQRAFSEEDADASLSVAHHLISNFKSFVLGTFHGITRGYVQGYMDEFGWRYCHRADSSMFASLLSEMLSCPKKARADLAGIFSPQAPQPAAPSKKERSSSLLAIMR
;
A
#
# COMPACT_ATOMS: atom_id res chain seq x y z
N MET A 1 12.59 -5.40 6.82
CA MET A 1 11.25 -4.76 6.79
C MET A 1 10.18 -5.82 6.76
N GLU A 2 8.94 -5.46 7.06
CA GLU A 2 7.76 -6.32 6.97
C GLU A 2 6.81 -5.77 5.91
N ILE A 3 6.18 -6.65 5.13
CA ILE A 3 5.16 -6.31 4.13
C ILE A 3 3.93 -7.20 4.35
N ASP A 4 2.75 -6.61 4.21
CA ASP A 4 1.48 -7.35 4.25
C ASP A 4 0.41 -6.59 3.46
N ASP A 5 -0.72 -7.25 3.22
CA ASP A 5 -1.93 -6.63 2.65
C ASP A 5 -3.10 -6.61 3.63
N ALA A 6 -3.97 -5.62 3.47
CA ALA A 6 -5.15 -5.45 4.29
C ALA A 6 -6.27 -4.77 3.52
N TYR A 7 -7.43 -4.69 4.16
CA TYR A 7 -8.63 -4.09 3.59
C TYR A 7 -9.18 -3.00 4.50
N LEU A 8 -9.54 -1.86 3.93
CA LEU A 8 -10.16 -0.71 4.60
C LEU A 8 -11.63 -0.57 4.18
N GLY A 9 -12.53 -0.46 5.16
CA GLY A 9 -13.96 -0.24 4.92
C GLY A 9 -14.85 -1.13 5.79
N SER A 10 -16.13 -0.74 5.89
CA SER A 10 -17.14 -1.49 6.64
C SER A 10 -17.41 -2.86 6.01
N PRO A 11 -17.87 -3.85 6.79
CA PRO A 11 -18.37 -5.11 6.22
C PRO A 11 -19.53 -4.82 5.24
N GLY A 12 -19.35 -5.15 3.96
CA GLY A 12 -20.43 -5.15 2.96
C GLY A 12 -21.27 -6.43 3.04
N LYS A 13 -22.35 -6.52 2.25
CA LYS A 13 -23.08 -7.79 2.06
C LYS A 13 -22.11 -8.79 1.42
N GLY A 14 -21.81 -9.87 2.13
CA GLY A 14 -20.71 -10.78 1.81
C GLY A 14 -20.79 -11.35 0.39
N LEU A 15 -19.78 -11.05 -0.42
CA LEU A 15 -19.44 -11.84 -1.61
C LEU A 15 -18.36 -12.86 -1.18
N ALA A 16 -18.45 -14.10 -1.66
CA ALA A 16 -17.52 -15.15 -1.26
C ALA A 16 -16.07 -14.86 -1.73
N GLY A 17 -15.07 -15.22 -0.92
CA GLY A 17 -13.65 -15.09 -1.24
C GLY A 17 -13.09 -13.66 -1.10
N ARG A 18 -12.21 -13.23 -2.02
CA ARG A 18 -11.66 -11.85 -2.08
C ARG A 18 -12.65 -10.81 -2.62
N GLY A 19 -13.90 -11.17 -2.86
CA GLY A 19 -14.95 -10.23 -3.25
C GLY A 19 -15.33 -9.35 -2.06
N THR A 20 -14.88 -8.10 -2.05
CA THR A 20 -15.22 -7.15 -0.99
C THR A 20 -15.33 -5.73 -1.55
N ASP A 21 -16.31 -4.97 -1.05
CA ASP A 21 -16.42 -3.53 -1.35
C ASP A 21 -15.35 -2.70 -0.63
N LYS A 22 -14.59 -3.34 0.28
CA LYS A 22 -13.47 -2.71 0.97
C LYS A 22 -12.39 -2.31 -0.04
N VAL A 23 -11.58 -1.32 0.33
CA VAL A 23 -10.41 -0.91 -0.43
C VAL A 23 -9.24 -1.80 -0.02
N PRO A 24 -8.69 -2.65 -0.90
CA PRO A 24 -7.47 -3.37 -0.61
C PRO A 24 -6.28 -2.43 -0.62
N PHE A 25 -5.31 -2.70 0.22
CA PHE A 25 -4.07 -1.93 0.28
C PHE A 25 -2.90 -2.81 0.72
N ILE A 26 -1.71 -2.45 0.26
CA ILE A 26 -0.45 -3.09 0.65
C ILE A 26 0.32 -2.11 1.53
N VAL A 27 0.95 -2.63 2.59
CA VAL A 27 1.84 -1.86 3.47
C VAL A 27 3.23 -2.46 3.49
N ALA A 28 4.24 -1.61 3.64
CA ALA A 28 5.58 -2.03 4.06
C ALA A 28 6.10 -1.13 5.17
N VAL A 29 6.88 -1.70 6.10
CA VAL A 29 7.41 -0.97 7.25
C VAL A 29 8.78 -1.47 7.69
N ASN A 30 9.64 -0.54 8.05
CA ASN A 30 10.95 -0.85 8.64
C ASN A 30 10.81 -1.25 10.11
N ARG A 31 11.32 -2.44 10.45
CA ARG A 31 11.34 -2.97 11.83
C ARG A 31 12.18 -2.10 12.78
N GLY A 32 13.23 -1.44 12.27
CA GLY A 32 14.08 -0.51 13.01
C GLY A 32 13.49 0.90 13.16
N GLY A 33 12.25 1.14 12.72
CA GLY A 33 11.62 2.46 12.71
C GLY A 33 11.93 3.28 11.45
N GLY A 34 11.43 4.52 11.43
CA GLY A 34 11.82 5.55 10.46
C GLY A 34 11.12 5.54 9.09
N GLY A 35 10.53 4.44 8.61
CA GLY A 35 9.94 4.42 7.28
C GLY A 35 8.79 3.43 7.09
N CYS A 36 7.72 3.89 6.44
CA CYS A 36 6.64 3.04 5.93
C CYS A 36 6.13 3.50 4.57
N ALA A 37 5.42 2.62 3.88
CA ALA A 37 4.65 2.93 2.68
C ALA A 37 3.30 2.22 2.76
N LEU A 38 2.23 2.90 2.38
CA LEU A 38 0.87 2.35 2.29
C LEU A 38 0.28 2.76 0.94
N ARG A 39 -0.26 1.79 0.19
CA ARG A 39 -0.87 2.07 -1.11
C ARG A 39 -2.19 1.33 -1.27
N ALA A 40 -3.24 2.06 -1.60
CA ALA A 40 -4.47 1.48 -2.10
C ALA A 40 -4.17 0.81 -3.45
N VAL A 41 -4.65 -0.41 -3.61
CA VAL A 41 -4.45 -1.22 -4.83
C VAL A 41 -5.79 -1.63 -5.40
N ALA A 42 -5.82 -2.02 -6.66
CA ALA A 42 -7.05 -2.57 -7.26
C ALA A 42 -7.41 -3.93 -6.65
N ASP A 43 -6.38 -4.74 -6.35
CA ASP A 43 -6.49 -6.05 -5.72
C ASP A 43 -5.18 -6.43 -5.02
N CYS A 44 -5.22 -7.45 -4.15
CA CYS A 44 -4.02 -8.04 -3.55
C CYS A 44 -3.40 -9.13 -4.45
N SER A 45 -3.30 -8.88 -5.76
CA SER A 45 -2.67 -9.82 -6.71
C SER A 45 -1.15 -9.68 -6.73
N SER A 46 -0.47 -10.66 -7.34
CA SER A 46 0.97 -10.59 -7.58
C SER A 46 1.39 -9.39 -8.43
N GLY A 47 0.52 -8.91 -9.32
CA GLY A 47 0.79 -7.70 -10.11
C GLY A 47 0.87 -6.46 -9.21
N SER A 48 -0.09 -6.31 -8.31
CA SER A 48 -0.10 -5.21 -7.33
C SER A 48 1.09 -5.27 -6.37
N TYR A 49 1.49 -6.47 -5.94
CA TYR A 49 2.71 -6.66 -5.14
C TYR A 49 3.98 -6.29 -5.91
N LEU A 50 4.10 -6.68 -7.19
CA LEU A 50 5.25 -6.32 -8.02
C LEU A 50 5.36 -4.81 -8.22
N GLU A 51 4.24 -4.15 -8.53
CA GLU A 51 4.19 -2.70 -8.71
C GLU A 51 4.54 -1.99 -7.40
N PHE A 52 3.87 -2.33 -6.29
CA PHE A 52 4.18 -1.80 -4.96
C PHE A 52 5.67 -1.97 -4.64
N GLY A 53 6.19 -3.18 -4.86
CA GLY A 53 7.59 -3.50 -4.71
C GLY A 53 8.50 -2.54 -5.48
N SER A 54 8.24 -2.36 -6.77
CA SER A 54 9.09 -1.55 -7.65
C SER A 54 9.19 -0.08 -7.25
N TRP A 55 8.13 0.47 -6.66
CA TRP A 55 8.07 1.87 -6.26
C TRP A 55 8.62 2.11 -4.85
N HIS A 56 8.40 1.17 -3.93
CA HIS A 56 8.58 1.43 -2.49
C HIS A 56 9.68 0.61 -1.84
N LEU A 57 10.16 -0.46 -2.49
CA LEU A 57 11.09 -1.40 -1.89
C LEU A 57 12.44 -1.36 -2.59
N ALA A 58 13.50 -1.13 -1.80
CA ALA A 58 14.86 -1.27 -2.29
C ALA A 58 15.13 -2.73 -2.70
N ARG A 59 15.86 -2.94 -3.81
CA ARG A 59 16.15 -4.29 -4.33
C ARG A 59 16.98 -5.14 -3.36
N GLY A 60 17.85 -4.51 -2.58
CA GLY A 60 18.64 -5.17 -1.53
C GLY A 60 17.93 -5.28 -0.17
N ALA A 61 16.64 -4.94 -0.06
CA ALA A 61 15.93 -5.02 1.20
C ALA A 61 15.70 -6.48 1.63
N HIS A 62 15.88 -6.76 2.92
CA HIS A 62 15.36 -7.97 3.55
C HIS A 62 13.87 -7.78 3.87
N ILE A 63 13.01 -8.56 3.20
CA ILE A 63 11.56 -8.42 3.22
C ILE A 63 10.95 -9.64 3.91
N ARG A 64 10.29 -9.41 5.03
CA ARG A 64 9.48 -10.42 5.71
C ARG A 64 8.02 -10.31 5.26
N ALA A 65 7.45 -11.45 4.91
CA ALA A 65 6.05 -11.55 4.51
C ALA A 65 5.44 -12.84 5.05
N ASP A 66 4.11 -12.93 4.97
CA ASP A 66 3.37 -14.15 5.24
C ASP A 66 3.55 -15.15 4.09
N ARG A 67 2.88 -16.30 4.15
CA ARG A 67 2.86 -17.29 3.05
C ARG A 67 1.88 -16.95 1.93
N SER A 68 1.53 -15.68 1.73
CA SER A 68 0.70 -15.26 0.61
C SER A 68 1.39 -15.59 -0.71
N ARG A 69 0.76 -16.46 -1.51
CA ARG A 69 1.21 -16.77 -2.87
C ARG A 69 1.27 -15.50 -3.74
N ALA A 70 0.35 -14.57 -3.51
CA ALA A 70 0.32 -13.32 -4.27
C ALA A 70 1.59 -12.50 -4.02
N CYS A 71 1.94 -12.30 -2.75
CA CYS A 71 3.19 -11.66 -2.33
C CYS A 71 4.41 -12.41 -2.89
N GLY A 72 4.42 -13.73 -2.76
CA GLY A 72 5.56 -14.57 -3.16
C GLY A 72 5.86 -14.48 -4.65
N CYS A 73 4.83 -14.59 -5.50
CA CYS A 73 5.00 -14.45 -6.93
C CYS A 73 5.27 -12.99 -7.35
N GLY A 74 4.66 -12.01 -6.68
CA GLY A 74 4.84 -10.59 -7.01
C GLY A 74 6.23 -10.05 -6.66
N LEU A 75 6.80 -10.57 -5.57
CA LEU A 75 8.11 -10.18 -5.07
C LEU A 75 9.21 -11.22 -5.36
N ALA A 76 8.97 -12.17 -6.26
CA ALA A 76 9.95 -13.21 -6.61
C ALA A 76 11.31 -12.66 -7.10
N GLY A 77 11.32 -11.42 -7.63
CA GLY A 77 12.53 -10.72 -8.05
C GLY A 77 13.30 -10.00 -6.93
N TRP A 78 12.91 -10.13 -5.66
CA TRP A 78 13.64 -9.59 -4.51
C TRP A 78 14.42 -10.71 -3.82
N PRO A 79 15.77 -10.71 -3.91
CA PRO A 79 16.58 -11.77 -3.31
C PRO A 79 16.39 -11.91 -1.80
N GLY A 80 16.05 -10.82 -1.11
CA GLY A 80 15.84 -10.78 0.33
C GLY A 80 14.42 -11.13 0.78
N LEU A 81 13.55 -11.63 -0.09
CA LEU A 81 12.20 -12.05 0.29
C LEU A 81 12.22 -13.33 1.12
N GLU A 82 11.66 -13.27 2.32
CA GLU A 82 11.53 -14.40 3.23
C GLU A 82 10.08 -14.52 3.71
N GLN A 83 9.40 -15.57 3.23
CA GLN A 83 8.03 -15.89 3.60
C GLN A 83 7.99 -16.88 4.76
N ARG A 84 7.26 -16.54 5.83
CA ARG A 84 7.02 -17.43 6.97
C ARG A 84 5.53 -17.63 7.18
N ALA A 85 5.15 -18.83 7.61
CA ALA A 85 3.79 -19.06 8.09
C ALA A 85 3.73 -18.52 9.52
N PHE A 86 2.60 -17.91 9.89
CA PHE A 86 2.35 -17.58 11.28
C PHE A 86 2.55 -18.81 12.17
N SER A 87 3.27 -18.63 13.27
CA SER A 87 3.51 -19.62 14.31
C SER A 87 3.55 -18.87 15.63
N GLU A 88 2.86 -19.40 16.64
CA GLU A 88 2.90 -18.84 17.99
C GLU A 88 4.29 -18.99 18.64
N GLU A 89 5.07 -19.99 18.21
CA GLU A 89 6.44 -20.21 18.68
C GLU A 89 7.48 -19.30 18.01
N ASP A 90 7.15 -18.70 16.85
CA ASP A 90 8.03 -17.78 16.11
C ASP A 90 7.44 -16.36 16.10
N ALA A 91 7.84 -15.54 17.08
CA ALA A 91 7.43 -14.15 17.16
C ALA A 91 7.77 -13.35 15.88
N ASP A 92 8.84 -13.72 15.16
CA ASP A 92 9.22 -13.08 13.89
C ASP A 92 8.28 -13.46 12.73
N ALA A 93 7.51 -14.56 12.84
CA ALA A 93 6.51 -14.95 11.86
C ALA A 93 5.19 -14.16 11.96
N SER A 94 5.02 -13.36 13.02
CA SER A 94 3.79 -12.62 13.29
C SER A 94 3.60 -11.36 12.45
N LEU A 95 4.66 -10.82 11.82
CA LEU A 95 4.63 -9.51 11.14
C LEU A 95 4.08 -8.37 12.02
N SER A 96 4.41 -8.40 13.31
CA SER A 96 3.85 -7.49 14.33
C SER A 96 3.95 -6.01 13.97
N VAL A 97 5.02 -5.55 13.30
CA VAL A 97 5.20 -4.13 12.96
C VAL A 97 4.28 -3.73 11.82
N ALA A 98 4.13 -4.58 10.79
CA ALA A 98 3.18 -4.35 9.70
C ALA A 98 1.73 -4.36 10.22
N HIS A 99 1.38 -5.30 11.08
CA HIS A 99 0.04 -5.38 11.68
C HIS A 99 -0.28 -4.19 12.59
N HIS A 100 0.69 -3.72 13.38
CA HIS A 100 0.56 -2.49 14.15
C HIS A 100 0.36 -1.27 13.24
N LEU A 101 1.12 -1.16 12.13
CA LEU A 101 0.94 -0.08 11.18
C LEU A 101 -0.47 -0.09 10.56
N ILE A 102 -0.95 -1.27 10.15
CA ILE A 102 -2.31 -1.46 9.61
C ILE A 102 -3.37 -1.05 10.63
N SER A 103 -3.23 -1.48 11.88
CA SER A 103 -4.16 -1.15 12.97
C SER A 103 -4.19 0.36 13.26
N ASN A 104 -3.01 0.99 13.32
CA ASN A 104 -2.87 2.42 13.53
C ASN A 104 -3.48 3.23 12.38
N PHE A 105 -3.22 2.84 11.14
CA PHE A 105 -3.80 3.49 9.97
C PHE A 105 -5.34 3.42 9.98
N LYS A 106 -5.90 2.23 10.23
CA LYS A 106 -7.35 2.03 10.33
C LYS A 106 -7.97 2.90 11.43
N SER A 107 -7.32 2.95 12.60
CA SER A 107 -7.76 3.78 13.72
C SER A 107 -7.66 5.28 13.41
N PHE A 108 -6.56 5.72 12.79
CA PHE A 108 -6.37 7.09 12.34
C PHE A 108 -7.49 7.53 11.39
N VAL A 109 -7.78 6.71 10.38
CA VAL A 109 -8.80 7.03 9.39
C VAL A 109 -10.20 7.05 10.01
N LEU A 110 -10.54 6.06 10.82
CA LEU A 110 -11.85 5.95 11.47
C LEU A 110 -12.11 7.05 12.50
N GLY A 111 -11.08 7.46 13.25
CA GLY A 111 -11.18 8.50 14.26
C GLY A 111 -11.19 9.92 13.70
N THR A 112 -10.62 10.13 12.50
CA THR A 112 -10.43 11.46 11.92
C THR A 112 -11.49 11.82 10.87
N PHE A 113 -11.88 10.87 10.03
CA PHE A 113 -12.71 11.14 8.86
C PHE A 113 -14.09 10.49 8.99
N HIS A 114 -15.15 11.29 8.84
CA HIS A 114 -16.51 10.79 8.75
C HIS A 114 -16.89 10.59 7.27
N GLY A 115 -17.46 9.44 6.91
CA GLY A 115 -17.93 9.18 5.54
C GLY A 115 -16.81 8.92 4.52
N ILE A 116 -15.88 8.02 4.83
CA ILE A 116 -14.76 7.63 3.96
C ILE A 116 -15.28 7.15 2.60
N THR A 117 -14.91 7.83 1.52
CA THR A 117 -15.16 7.39 0.14
C THR A 117 -13.87 6.86 -0.48
N ARG A 118 -13.98 5.88 -1.39
CA ARG A 118 -12.83 5.17 -1.98
C ARG A 118 -11.84 6.12 -2.68
N GLY A 119 -12.32 7.21 -3.29
CA GLY A 119 -11.50 8.15 -4.05
C GLY A 119 -10.48 8.96 -3.23
N TYR A 120 -10.64 9.02 -1.90
CA TYR A 120 -9.71 9.75 -1.03
C TYR A 120 -8.78 8.86 -0.22
N VAL A 121 -8.94 7.53 -0.30
CA VAL A 121 -8.21 6.59 0.58
C VAL A 121 -6.69 6.68 0.39
N GLN A 122 -6.21 6.88 -0.84
CA GLN A 122 -4.78 7.05 -1.08
C GLN A 122 -4.25 8.34 -0.44
N GLY A 123 -5.01 9.45 -0.50
CA GLY A 123 -4.62 10.69 0.18
C GLY A 123 -4.48 10.53 1.69
N TYR A 124 -5.38 9.78 2.32
CA TYR A 124 -5.28 9.46 3.75
C TYR A 124 -4.06 8.58 4.06
N MET A 125 -3.71 7.64 3.18
CA MET A 125 -2.52 6.82 3.32
C MET A 125 -1.23 7.62 3.18
N ASP A 126 -1.19 8.56 2.23
CA ASP A 126 -0.03 9.44 2.00
C ASP A 126 0.20 10.35 3.21
N GLU A 127 -0.87 10.96 3.74
CA GLU A 127 -0.83 11.77 4.95
C GLU A 127 -0.36 10.96 6.17
N PHE A 128 -0.96 9.78 6.37
CA PHE A 128 -0.60 8.91 7.49
C PHE A 128 0.85 8.42 7.38
N GLY A 129 1.27 7.99 6.19
CA GLY A 129 2.63 7.52 5.94
C GLY A 129 3.66 8.60 6.19
N TRP A 130 3.41 9.82 5.68
CA TRP A 130 4.29 10.96 5.92
C TRP A 130 4.41 11.28 7.41
N ARG A 131 3.29 11.36 8.15
CA ARG A 131 3.31 11.58 9.61
C ARG A 131 4.03 10.46 10.34
N TYR A 132 3.81 9.22 9.95
CA TYR A 132 4.47 8.07 10.58
C TYR A 132 5.99 8.15 10.41
N CYS A 133 6.48 8.48 9.22
CA CYS A 133 7.91 8.64 8.94
C CYS A 133 8.53 9.81 9.73
N HIS A 134 7.77 10.88 9.99
CA HIS A 134 8.23 12.07 10.71
C HIS A 134 7.84 12.10 12.19
N ARG A 135 7.31 11.00 12.76
CA ARG A 135 6.75 11.01 14.13
C ARG A 135 7.74 11.33 15.26
N ALA A 136 9.04 11.22 14.98
CA ALA A 136 10.11 11.56 15.92
C ALA A 136 10.62 13.00 15.75
N ASP A 137 10.14 13.72 14.74
CA ASP A 137 10.48 15.12 14.47
C ASP A 137 9.57 16.04 15.30
N SER A 138 10.15 16.72 16.29
CA SER A 138 9.46 17.71 17.12
C SER A 138 9.03 18.96 16.33
N SER A 139 9.59 19.15 15.14
CA SER A 139 9.36 20.25 14.20
C SER A 139 8.64 19.79 12.94
N MET A 140 7.88 18.69 13.01
CA MET A 140 7.20 18.04 11.87
C MET A 140 6.53 19.04 10.91
N PHE A 141 5.77 20.04 11.40
CA PHE A 141 5.13 21.03 10.53
C PHE A 141 6.14 21.86 9.69
N ALA A 142 7.26 22.26 10.29
CA ALA A 142 8.30 23.00 9.58
C ALA A 142 8.98 22.11 8.52
N SER A 143 9.20 20.82 8.82
CA SER A 143 9.73 19.85 7.87
C SER A 143 8.78 19.66 6.68
N LEU A 144 7.48 19.54 6.91
CA LEU A 144 6.48 19.50 5.83
C LEU A 144 6.59 20.71 4.92
N LEU A 145 6.62 21.91 5.51
CA LEU A 145 6.71 23.16 4.75
C LEU A 145 8.01 23.22 3.92
N SER A 146 9.13 22.81 4.51
CA SER A 146 10.42 22.74 3.83
C SER A 146 10.40 21.79 2.63
N GLU A 147 9.84 20.59 2.80
CA GLU A 147 9.70 19.60 1.72
C GLU A 147 8.77 20.09 0.61
N MET A 148 7.64 20.72 0.96
CA MET A 148 6.73 21.33 -0.01
C MET A 148 7.39 22.44 -0.83
N LEU A 149 8.25 23.26 -0.21
CA LEU A 149 9.00 24.31 -0.89
C LEU A 149 10.11 23.76 -1.79
N SER A 150 10.64 22.59 -1.45
CA SER A 150 11.69 21.89 -2.21
C SER A 150 11.14 21.09 -3.40
N CYS A 151 9.83 20.81 -3.41
CA CYS A 151 9.18 20.12 -4.52
C CYS A 151 8.98 21.06 -5.73
N PRO A 152 9.06 20.54 -6.97
CA PRO A 152 8.68 21.29 -8.16
C PRO A 152 7.26 21.82 -8.02
N LYS A 153 7.11 23.14 -8.07
CA LYS A 153 5.81 23.80 -7.91
C LYS A 153 4.90 23.40 -9.07
N LYS A 154 3.74 22.82 -8.74
CA LYS A 154 2.66 22.62 -9.71
C LYS A 154 1.75 23.83 -9.71
N ALA A 155 1.25 24.25 -10.88
CA ALA A 155 0.34 25.38 -10.93
C ALA A 155 -0.95 25.04 -10.17
N ARG A 156 -1.60 26.03 -9.56
CA ARG A 156 -2.85 25.81 -8.81
C ARG A 156 -3.95 25.18 -9.68
N ALA A 157 -3.98 25.50 -10.97
CA ALA A 157 -4.89 24.87 -11.94
C ALA A 157 -4.63 23.36 -12.06
N ASP A 158 -3.37 22.92 -12.00
CA ASP A 158 -2.98 21.51 -12.03
C ASP A 158 -3.23 20.80 -10.70
N LEU A 159 -3.30 21.55 -9.59
CA LEU A 159 -3.65 21.03 -8.27
C LEU A 159 -5.15 20.75 -8.12
N ALA A 160 -6.02 21.38 -8.92
CA ALA A 160 -7.47 21.13 -8.89
C ALA A 160 -7.80 19.66 -9.24
N GLY A 161 -6.96 19.00 -10.05
CA GLY A 161 -7.05 17.57 -10.33
C GLY A 161 -6.64 16.66 -9.16
N ILE A 162 -5.89 17.18 -8.18
CA ILE A 162 -5.46 16.42 -6.99
C ILE A 162 -6.59 16.33 -5.95
N PHE A 163 -7.43 17.36 -5.86
CA PHE A 163 -8.62 17.38 -4.99
C PHE A 163 -9.90 16.91 -5.69
N SER A 164 -9.82 16.62 -6.99
CA SER A 164 -10.88 15.91 -7.69
C SER A 164 -10.92 14.47 -7.18
N PRO A 165 -12.11 13.83 -7.07
CA PRO A 165 -12.17 12.41 -6.77
C PRO A 165 -11.30 11.66 -7.78
N GLN A 166 -10.23 11.01 -7.29
CA GLN A 166 -9.42 10.19 -8.18
C GLN A 166 -10.32 9.13 -8.78
N ALA A 167 -10.43 9.11 -10.11
CA ALA A 167 -11.13 8.04 -10.80
C ALA A 167 -10.53 6.71 -10.34
N PRO A 168 -11.35 5.70 -10.03
CA PRO A 168 -10.82 4.39 -9.69
C PRO A 168 -9.86 3.97 -10.80
N GLN A 169 -8.63 3.59 -10.42
CA GLN A 169 -7.65 3.04 -11.34
C GLN A 169 -8.33 1.95 -12.17
N PRO A 170 -8.19 1.97 -13.52
CA PRO A 170 -8.84 0.99 -14.36
C PRO A 170 -8.42 -0.41 -13.90
N ALA A 171 -9.40 -1.31 -13.79
CA ALA A 171 -9.14 -2.69 -13.42
C ALA A 171 -8.06 -3.27 -14.33
N ALA A 172 -7.08 -3.97 -13.75
CA ALA A 172 -6.05 -4.62 -14.53
C ALA A 172 -6.70 -5.51 -15.62
N PRO A 173 -6.16 -5.51 -16.86
CA PRO A 173 -6.75 -6.27 -17.95
C PRO A 173 -6.88 -7.73 -17.55
N SER A 174 -8.04 -8.29 -17.85
CA SER A 174 -8.37 -9.68 -17.54
C SER A 174 -7.34 -10.63 -18.15
N LYS A 175 -7.17 -11.83 -17.58
CA LYS A 175 -6.27 -12.86 -18.16
C LYS A 175 -6.55 -13.13 -19.65
N LYS A 176 -7.79 -12.94 -20.10
CA LYS A 176 -8.21 -13.07 -21.50
C LYS A 176 -7.61 -11.97 -22.38
N GLU A 177 -7.61 -10.72 -21.92
CA GLU A 177 -7.07 -9.57 -22.65
C GLU A 177 -5.54 -9.56 -22.67
N ARG A 178 -4.88 -10.04 -21.61
CA ARG A 178 -3.42 -10.20 -21.61
C ARG A 178 -2.95 -11.24 -22.65
N SER A 179 -3.72 -12.30 -22.86
CA SER A 179 -3.44 -13.34 -23.86
C SER A 179 -3.65 -12.82 -25.29
N SER A 180 -4.72 -12.06 -25.55
CA SER A 180 -4.95 -11.49 -26.89
C SER A 180 -3.95 -10.39 -27.24
N SER A 181 -3.47 -9.63 -26.25
CA SER A 181 -2.45 -8.59 -26.43
C SER A 181 -1.08 -9.18 -26.76
N LEU A 182 -0.69 -10.27 -26.11
CA LEU A 182 0.55 -10.99 -26.44
C LEU A 182 0.50 -11.63 -27.84
N LEU A 183 -0.67 -12.16 -28.25
CA LEU A 183 -0.85 -12.76 -29.57
C LEU A 183 -0.86 -11.73 -30.71
N ALA A 184 -1.26 -10.48 -30.42
CA ALA A 184 -1.26 -9.38 -31.38
C ALA A 184 0.13 -8.75 -31.58
N ILE A 185 1.03 -8.84 -30.60
CA ILE A 185 2.42 -8.36 -30.70
C ILE A 185 3.33 -9.39 -31.39
N MET A 186 2.90 -10.65 -31.49
CA MET A 186 3.64 -11.74 -32.13
C MET A 186 3.21 -12.00 -33.60
N ARG A 187 2.57 -11.03 -34.26
CA ARG A 187 2.23 -11.07 -35.69
C ARG A 187 2.85 -9.92 -36.46
#